data_AF-A0A8J2YA03-F1
#
_entry.id   AF-A0A8J2YA03-F1
#
_cell.length_a   1.000
_cell.length_b   1.000
_cell.length_c   1.000
_cell.angle_alpha   90.00
_cell.angle_beta   90.00
_cell.angle_gamma   90.00
#
_symmetry.space_group_name_H-M   'P 1'
#
loop_
_entity.id
_entity.type
_entity.pdbx_description
1 polymer ?
#
loop_
_entity_poly.entity_id
_entity_poly.type
_entity_poly.pdbx_seq_one_letter_code
_entity_poly.pdbx_strand_id
1 'polypeptide(L)'
;MNDRQKRFLWMYTPAAVILLAAWGAVVGVVSDDAPSEATSTPPSKAAAPAEESTEAQPPPAITEEDRKAAKQVALDFMQDYLTGAPLEQLQSHVTTGYYSQLEKEKQERPTVEKIQKIEATRVENWPLEQEGKVSWNVWVTVPRGKTGTYEVAYEVILAKTQDQWRVKAVTENEYPELRD
;
A
#
# COMPACT_ATOMS: atom_id res chain seq x y z
N MET A 1 -6.95 24.31 25.56
CA MET A 1 -5.48 24.40 25.74
C MET A 1 -5.10 23.46 26.87
N ASN A 2 -4.38 22.36 26.59
CA ASN A 2 -3.32 21.79 27.44
C ASN A 2 -2.71 20.51 26.81
N ASP A 3 -1.38 20.51 26.82
CA ASP A 3 -0.42 19.40 26.90
C ASP A 3 -0.62 18.12 26.09
N ARG A 4 -0.22 18.12 24.81
CA ARG A 4 0.32 16.93 24.10
C ARG A 4 1.35 17.24 23.00
N GLN A 5 2.03 18.38 23.05
CA GLN A 5 3.06 18.70 22.05
C GLN A 5 4.37 19.13 22.70
N LYS A 6 5.06 18.17 23.33
CA LYS A 6 6.49 18.31 23.62
C LYS A 6 7.18 16.97 23.46
N ARG A 7 8.22 17.02 22.61
CA ARG A 7 9.36 16.11 22.48
C ARG A 7 9.11 14.89 21.60
N PHE A 8 9.72 14.90 20.41
CA PHE A 8 10.77 13.95 20.04
C PHE A 8 11.53 14.53 18.83
N LEU A 9 12.64 15.21 19.11
CA LEU A 9 13.72 15.35 18.13
C LEU A 9 14.51 14.04 18.18
N TRP A 10 14.57 13.31 17.08
CA TRP A 10 15.65 12.35 16.84
C TRP A 10 16.38 12.79 15.58
N MET A 11 17.65 13.16 15.75
CA MET A 11 18.63 13.25 14.68
C MET A 11 18.81 11.84 14.10
N TYR A 12 18.57 11.69 12.80
CA TYR A 12 18.98 10.49 12.07
C TYR A 12 20.19 10.85 11.19
N THR A 13 21.36 10.40 11.61
CA THR A 13 22.61 10.43 10.85
C THR A 13 22.62 9.22 9.91
N PRO A 14 22.86 9.35 8.60
CA PRO A 14 22.93 8.19 7.71
C PRO A 14 24.30 7.50 7.87
N ALA A 15 24.30 6.27 8.39
CA ALA A 15 25.46 5.39 8.29
C ALA A 15 25.38 4.62 6.96
N ALA A 16 26.30 4.96 6.06
CA ALA A 16 26.57 4.18 4.86
C ALA A 16 27.04 2.78 5.23
N VAL A 17 26.40 1.74 4.71
CA VAL A 17 26.89 0.36 4.77
C VAL A 17 27.24 -0.06 3.34
N ILE A 18 28.53 0.04 3.04
CA ILE A 18 29.18 -0.63 1.92
C ILE A 18 29.36 -2.09 2.33
N LEU A 19 28.76 -3.03 1.60
CA LEU A 19 29.08 -4.45 1.69
C LEU A 19 29.73 -4.90 0.37
N LEU A 20 31.03 -5.14 0.46
CA LEU A 20 31.86 -5.78 -0.56
C LEU A 20 31.90 -7.30 -0.34
N ALA A 21 31.75 -8.01 -1.45
CA ALA A 21 32.41 -9.25 -1.87
C ALA A 21 32.18 -10.58 -1.11
N ALA A 22 31.75 -11.60 -1.87
CA ALA A 22 32.22 -13.00 -1.81
C ALA A 22 31.95 -13.64 -3.19
N TRP A 23 32.99 -13.90 -4.01
CA TRP A 23 33.72 -15.17 -4.15
C TRP A 23 33.01 -16.25 -4.99
N GLY A 24 33.72 -16.79 -6.00
CA GLY A 24 33.37 -18.05 -6.63
C GLY A 24 33.80 -18.18 -8.09
N ALA A 25 35.07 -18.52 -8.31
CA ALA A 25 35.64 -18.86 -9.62
C ALA A 25 35.06 -20.16 -10.20
N VAL A 26 34.90 -20.21 -11.53
CA VAL A 26 34.85 -21.46 -12.31
C VAL A 26 35.75 -21.32 -13.55
N VAL A 27 36.88 -22.03 -13.49
CA VAL A 27 37.54 -22.87 -14.52
C VAL A 27 37.00 -22.73 -15.96
N GLY A 28 37.75 -22.56 -17.04
CA GLY A 28 39.16 -22.79 -17.37
C GLY A 28 39.20 -23.21 -18.86
N VAL A 29 40.17 -22.70 -19.62
CA VAL A 29 40.82 -23.30 -20.80
C VAL A 29 41.80 -22.22 -21.30
N VAL A 30 43.09 -22.49 -21.11
CA VAL A 30 44.19 -21.83 -21.84
C VAL A 30 44.96 -22.97 -22.49
N SER A 31 45.13 -22.88 -23.80
CA SER A 31 46.14 -23.64 -24.54
C SER A 31 47.43 -22.84 -24.54
N ASP A 32 48.52 -23.52 -24.21
CA ASP A 32 49.92 -23.09 -24.30
C ASP A 32 50.31 -22.83 -25.77
N ASP A 33 50.97 -21.71 -26.06
CA ASP A 33 52.30 -21.64 -26.74
C ASP A 33 52.71 -20.14 -26.89
N ALA A 34 53.97 -19.81 -26.60
CA ALA A 34 54.57 -18.47 -26.66
C ALA A 34 55.53 -18.34 -27.88
N PRO A 35 56.31 -17.26 -28.10
CA PRO A 35 56.13 -15.80 -27.90
C PRO A 35 56.53 -14.96 -29.17
N SER A 36 56.13 -13.68 -29.27
CA SER A 36 57.00 -12.53 -29.70
C SER A 36 56.24 -11.27 -30.14
N GLU A 37 56.89 -10.14 -29.87
CA GLU A 37 56.78 -8.79 -30.45
C GLU A 37 55.60 -7.86 -30.11
N ALA A 38 55.95 -6.90 -29.24
CA ALA A 38 55.70 -5.46 -29.30
C ALA A 38 54.46 -4.95 -30.07
N THR A 39 53.54 -4.30 -29.35
CA THR A 39 53.06 -2.93 -29.63
C THR A 39 52.27 -2.43 -28.41
N SER A 40 52.78 -1.40 -27.74
CA SER A 40 52.06 -0.67 -26.68
C SER A 40 50.86 0.06 -27.29
N THR A 41 49.67 -0.46 -27.06
CA THR A 41 48.40 0.26 -27.25
C THR A 41 47.94 0.73 -25.87
N PRO A 42 47.69 2.03 -25.61
CA PRO A 42 47.06 2.42 -24.36
C PRO A 42 45.63 1.84 -24.34
N PRO A 43 45.12 1.31 -23.21
CA PRO A 43 43.73 0.91 -23.15
C PRO A 43 42.87 2.17 -23.28
N SER A 44 42.27 2.34 -24.45
CA SER A 44 41.15 3.24 -24.65
C SER A 44 40.07 2.81 -23.65
N LYS A 45 39.82 3.67 -22.67
CA LYS A 45 38.70 3.57 -21.75
C LYS A 45 37.42 3.72 -22.56
N ALA A 46 36.99 2.65 -23.20
CA ALA A 46 35.67 2.54 -23.79
C ALA A 46 34.68 2.39 -22.63
N ALA A 47 33.90 3.45 -22.45
CA ALA A 47 32.88 3.59 -21.43
C ALA A 47 31.98 2.34 -21.39
N ALA A 48 31.74 1.83 -20.18
CA ALA A 48 30.58 0.99 -19.94
C ALA A 48 29.35 1.72 -20.52
N PRO A 49 28.45 1.03 -21.25
CA PRO A 49 27.18 1.63 -21.61
C PRO A 49 26.54 2.09 -20.30
N ALA A 50 26.25 3.39 -20.22
CA ALA A 50 25.46 3.94 -19.14
C ALA A 50 24.18 3.11 -19.10
N GLU A 51 23.99 2.37 -18.01
CA GLU A 51 22.67 1.91 -17.64
C GLU A 51 21.83 3.18 -17.54
N GLU A 52 21.01 3.37 -18.57
CA GLU A 52 19.92 4.33 -18.58
C GLU A 52 18.98 3.89 -17.48
N SER A 53 19.30 4.31 -16.25
CA SER A 53 18.35 4.39 -15.16
C SER A 53 17.19 5.20 -15.70
N THR A 54 16.15 4.50 -16.14
CA THR A 54 14.81 5.07 -16.24
C THR A 54 14.49 5.49 -14.81
N GLU A 55 14.82 6.74 -14.47
CA GLU A 55 14.48 7.34 -13.21
C GLU A 55 12.95 7.30 -13.15
N ALA A 56 12.43 6.33 -12.42
CA ALA A 56 11.00 6.10 -12.31
C ALA A 56 10.40 7.42 -11.81
N GLN A 57 9.58 8.06 -12.64
CA GLN A 57 8.92 9.29 -12.24
C GLN A 57 8.18 9.03 -10.93
N PRO A 58 8.32 9.89 -9.91
CA PRO A 58 7.59 9.73 -8.68
C PRO A 58 6.09 9.67 -9.01
N PRO A 59 5.33 8.78 -8.35
CA PRO A 59 3.91 8.68 -8.62
C PRO A 59 3.24 10.04 -8.42
N PRO A 60 2.21 10.36 -9.22
CA PRO A 60 1.53 11.63 -9.14
C PRO A 60 1.02 11.86 -7.72
N ALA A 61 1.23 13.07 -7.20
CA ALA A 61 0.79 13.44 -5.87
C ALA A 61 -0.74 13.32 -5.76
N ILE A 62 -1.21 12.68 -4.69
CA ILE A 62 -2.64 12.52 -4.43
C ILE A 62 -3.23 13.88 -4.03
N THR A 63 -4.21 14.35 -4.79
CA THR A 63 -4.86 15.65 -4.56
C THR A 63 -5.95 15.56 -3.48
N GLU A 64 -6.45 16.71 -3.01
CA GLU A 64 -7.60 16.73 -2.08
C GLU A 64 -8.90 16.27 -2.77
N GLU A 65 -9.04 16.50 -4.07
CA GLU A 65 -10.16 16.01 -4.87
C GLU A 65 -10.13 14.47 -4.96
N ASP A 66 -8.95 13.91 -5.21
CA ASP A 66 -8.73 12.46 -5.18
C ASP A 66 -9.10 11.88 -3.81
N ARG A 67 -8.73 12.55 -2.71
CA ARG A 67 -9.06 12.11 -1.36
C ARG A 67 -10.56 12.11 -1.10
N LYS A 68 -11.29 13.15 -1.55
CA LYS A 68 -12.75 13.20 -1.44
C LYS A 68 -13.41 12.09 -2.25
N ALA A 69 -12.93 11.84 -3.47
CA ALA A 69 -13.43 10.75 -4.31
C ALA A 69 -13.18 9.38 -3.64
N ALA A 70 -11.97 9.14 -3.14
CA ALA A 70 -11.62 7.92 -2.45
C ALA A 70 -12.43 7.71 -1.16
N LYS A 71 -12.69 8.79 -0.40
CA LYS A 71 -13.57 8.74 0.78
C LYS A 71 -14.96 8.25 0.41
N GLN A 72 -15.54 8.78 -0.66
CA GLN A 72 -16.87 8.37 -1.10
C GLN A 72 -16.89 6.89 -1.50
N VAL A 73 -15.89 6.44 -2.27
CA VAL A 73 -15.76 5.03 -2.63
C VAL A 73 -15.64 4.13 -1.40
N ALA A 74 -14.90 4.56 -0.37
CA ALA A 74 -14.77 3.80 0.87
C ALA A 74 -16.11 3.66 1.60
N LEU A 75 -16.88 4.75 1.70
CA LEU A 75 -18.21 4.75 2.33
C LEU A 75 -19.20 3.87 1.57
N ASP A 76 -19.29 4.04 0.26
CA ASP A 76 -20.20 3.29 -0.60
C ASP A 76 -19.87 1.79 -0.55
N PHE A 77 -18.57 1.44 -0.68
CA PHE A 77 -18.14 0.06 -0.57
C PHE A 77 -18.49 -0.56 0.78
N MET A 78 -18.22 0.14 1.89
CA MET A 78 -18.48 -0.41 3.22
C MET A 78 -19.98 -0.56 3.52
N GLN A 79 -20.81 0.33 2.99
CA GLN A 79 -22.26 0.20 3.06
C GLN A 79 -22.73 -1.10 2.38
N ASP A 80 -22.29 -1.36 1.15
CA ASP A 80 -22.68 -2.56 0.40
C ASP A 80 -22.05 -3.84 0.99
N TYR A 81 -20.78 -3.75 1.39
CA TYR A 81 -20.02 -4.85 1.99
C TYR A 81 -20.70 -5.37 3.26
N LEU A 82 -21.09 -4.47 4.17
CA LEU A 82 -21.68 -4.84 5.45
C LEU A 82 -23.17 -5.14 5.39
N THR A 83 -23.89 -4.65 4.37
CA THR A 83 -25.31 -5.00 4.17
C THR A 83 -25.50 -6.31 3.38
N GLY A 84 -24.40 -7.00 3.07
CA GLY A 84 -24.45 -8.31 2.44
C GLY A 84 -24.76 -8.26 0.95
N ALA A 85 -24.37 -7.18 0.25
CA ALA A 85 -24.53 -7.08 -1.19
C ALA A 85 -23.89 -8.30 -1.91
N PRO A 86 -24.53 -8.77 -3.01
CA PRO A 86 -23.92 -9.78 -3.88
C PRO A 86 -22.52 -9.35 -4.29
N LEU A 87 -21.59 -10.30 -4.34
CA LEU A 87 -20.19 -9.99 -4.60
C LEU A 87 -20.00 -9.32 -5.97
N GLU A 88 -20.84 -9.68 -6.93
CA GLU A 88 -20.88 -9.13 -8.29
C GLU A 88 -21.13 -7.61 -8.28
N GLN A 89 -21.88 -7.10 -7.30
CA GLN A 89 -22.11 -5.65 -7.14
C GLN A 89 -20.85 -4.93 -6.61
N LEU A 90 -20.04 -5.62 -5.80
CA LEU A 90 -18.80 -5.04 -5.26
C LEU A 90 -17.67 -4.98 -6.29
N GLN A 91 -17.76 -5.74 -7.38
CA GLN A 91 -16.69 -5.89 -8.38
C GLN A 91 -16.23 -4.56 -8.97
N SER A 92 -17.13 -3.60 -9.18
CA SER A 92 -16.80 -2.25 -9.69
C SER A 92 -16.03 -1.41 -8.69
N HIS A 93 -16.18 -1.68 -7.40
CA HIS A 93 -15.60 -0.89 -6.31
C HIS A 93 -14.25 -1.42 -5.83
N VAL A 94 -13.88 -2.65 -6.19
CA VAL A 94 -12.66 -3.31 -5.71
C VAL A 94 -11.64 -3.52 -6.82
N THR A 95 -10.39 -3.71 -6.42
CA THR A 95 -9.34 -4.21 -7.31
C THR A 95 -9.55 -5.70 -7.61
N THR A 96 -9.08 -6.17 -8.78
CA THR A 96 -9.19 -7.59 -9.16
C THR A 96 -8.57 -8.54 -8.14
N GLY A 97 -7.44 -8.14 -7.53
CA GLY A 97 -6.77 -8.92 -6.49
C GLY A 97 -7.64 -9.06 -5.24
N TYR A 98 -8.25 -7.96 -4.79
CA TYR A 98 -9.13 -7.99 -3.61
C TYR A 98 -10.46 -8.71 -3.88
N TYR A 99 -11.03 -8.57 -5.07
CA TYR A 99 -12.20 -9.34 -5.48
C TYR A 99 -11.97 -10.85 -5.36
N SER A 100 -10.82 -11.32 -5.83
CA SER A 100 -10.44 -12.74 -5.75
C SER A 100 -10.27 -13.22 -4.30
N GLN A 101 -9.89 -12.33 -3.39
CA GLN A 101 -9.84 -12.62 -1.95
C GLN A 101 -11.25 -12.74 -1.38
N LEU A 102 -12.12 -11.77 -1.66
CA LEU A 102 -13.53 -11.80 -1.24
C LEU A 102 -14.27 -13.04 -1.77
N GLU A 103 -13.93 -13.53 -2.96
CA GLU A 103 -14.49 -14.78 -3.50
C GLU A 103 -14.16 -16.01 -2.65
N LYS A 104 -12.94 -16.06 -2.10
CA LYS A 104 -12.49 -17.15 -1.23
C LYS A 104 -13.12 -17.05 0.16
N GLU A 105 -13.35 -15.83 0.63
CA GLU A 105 -13.91 -15.51 1.95
C GLU A 105 -15.45 -15.41 1.94
N LYS A 106 -16.13 -15.83 0.85
CA LYS A 106 -17.58 -15.65 0.64
C LYS A 106 -18.48 -16.01 1.84
N GLN A 107 -18.09 -16.99 2.66
CA GLN A 107 -18.86 -17.43 3.83
C GLN A 107 -18.59 -16.64 5.12
N GLU A 108 -17.53 -15.83 5.17
CA GLU A 108 -17.05 -15.19 6.42
C GLU A 108 -17.26 -13.67 6.45
N ARG A 109 -17.91 -13.09 5.43
CA ARG A 109 -18.11 -11.63 5.37
C ARG A 109 -19.04 -11.15 6.49
N PRO A 110 -18.63 -10.13 7.28
CA PRO A 110 -19.49 -9.56 8.31
C PRO A 110 -20.72 -8.95 7.64
N THR A 111 -21.90 -9.36 8.11
CA THR A 111 -23.18 -8.84 7.63
C THR A 111 -23.98 -8.28 8.79
N VAL A 112 -24.51 -7.07 8.64
CA VAL A 112 -25.39 -6.40 9.58
C VAL A 112 -26.72 -6.08 8.90
N GLU A 113 -27.83 -6.26 9.61
CA GLU A 113 -29.16 -6.02 9.04
C GLU A 113 -29.38 -4.54 8.70
N LYS A 114 -28.77 -3.63 9.48
CA LYS A 114 -28.95 -2.19 9.33
C LYS A 114 -27.73 -1.44 9.85
N ILE A 115 -27.32 -0.43 9.09
CA ILE A 115 -26.35 0.58 9.52
C ILE A 115 -27.14 1.82 9.95
N GLN A 116 -26.85 2.33 11.14
CA GLN A 116 -27.47 3.58 11.62
C GLN A 116 -26.68 4.80 11.16
N LYS A 117 -25.35 4.69 11.16
CA LYS A 117 -24.43 5.76 10.78
C LYS A 117 -23.16 5.15 10.20
N ILE A 118 -22.63 5.79 9.16
CA ILE A 118 -21.33 5.45 8.57
C ILE A 118 -20.54 6.74 8.33
N GLU A 119 -19.31 6.79 8.81
CA GLU A 119 -18.43 7.94 8.68
C GLU A 119 -17.01 7.48 8.38
N ALA A 120 -16.23 8.33 7.72
CA ALA A 120 -14.84 8.02 7.39
C ALA A 120 -13.90 9.13 7.84
N THR A 121 -12.84 8.73 8.55
CA THR A 121 -11.75 9.58 9.02
C THR A 121 -10.48 9.22 8.25
N ARG A 122 -9.77 10.23 7.76
CA ARG A 122 -8.52 10.02 7.01
C ARG A 122 -7.47 9.44 7.94
N VAL A 123 -6.75 8.43 7.45
CA VAL A 123 -5.54 7.91 8.09
C VAL A 123 -4.34 8.44 7.31
N GLU A 124 -3.51 9.25 7.97
CA GLU A 124 -2.28 9.73 7.34
C GLU A 124 -1.25 8.61 7.33
N ASN A 125 -0.99 8.05 6.15
CA ASN A 125 -0.03 6.97 5.95
C ASN A 125 0.87 7.33 4.77
N TRP A 126 1.98 8.02 5.08
CA TRP A 126 2.90 8.53 4.07
C TRP A 126 3.47 7.43 3.15
N PRO A 127 3.90 6.25 3.66
CA PRO A 127 4.30 5.14 2.80
C PRO A 127 3.22 4.71 1.78
N LEU A 128 1.95 4.59 2.21
CA LEU A 128 0.86 4.24 1.28
C LEU A 128 0.64 5.34 0.23
N GLU A 129 0.72 6.62 0.62
CA GLU A 129 0.55 7.74 -0.31
C GLU A 129 1.65 7.76 -1.39
N GLN A 130 2.90 7.40 -1.04
CA GLN A 130 3.98 7.21 -2.01
C GLN A 130 3.73 6.06 -2.99
N GLU A 131 2.83 5.13 -2.68
CA GLU A 131 2.43 4.05 -3.59
C GLU A 131 1.14 4.39 -4.37
N GLY A 132 0.68 5.65 -4.31
CA GLY A 132 -0.57 6.07 -4.95
C GLY A 132 -1.81 5.51 -4.26
N LYS A 133 -1.72 5.20 -2.96
CA LYS A 133 -2.81 4.64 -2.16
C LYS A 133 -3.25 5.62 -1.06
N VAL A 134 -4.47 5.44 -0.59
CA VAL A 134 -4.99 6.17 0.58
C VAL A 134 -5.64 5.20 1.56
N SER A 135 -5.66 5.57 2.84
CA SER A 135 -6.32 4.80 3.90
C SER A 135 -7.37 5.65 4.62
N TRP A 136 -8.50 5.01 4.93
CA TRP A 136 -9.61 5.59 5.68
C TRP A 136 -10.04 4.64 6.79
N ASN A 137 -10.20 5.15 8.01
CA ASN A 137 -10.94 4.46 9.05
C ASN A 137 -12.42 4.77 8.86
N VAL A 138 -13.19 3.76 8.48
CA VAL A 138 -14.63 3.82 8.32
C VAL A 138 -15.30 3.32 9.60
N TRP A 139 -15.92 4.24 10.33
CA TRP A 139 -16.67 4.00 11.54
C TRP A 139 -18.11 3.68 11.20
N VAL A 140 -18.61 2.57 11.73
CA VAL A 140 -19.95 2.04 11.46
C VAL A 140 -20.68 1.87 12.77
N THR A 141 -21.76 2.63 12.96
CA THR A 141 -22.67 2.48 14.09
C THR A 141 -23.78 1.50 13.72
N VAL A 142 -23.89 0.41 14.47
CA VAL A 142 -24.86 -0.66 14.26
C VAL A 142 -25.80 -0.75 15.47
N PRO A 143 -27.11 -0.91 15.27
CA PRO A 143 -28.05 -1.08 16.38
C PRO A 143 -27.80 -2.41 17.13
N ARG A 144 -27.94 -2.35 18.46
CA ARG A 144 -27.88 -3.49 19.38
C ARG A 144 -29.18 -3.55 20.19
N GLY A 145 -30.08 -4.46 19.82
CA GLY A 145 -31.38 -4.57 20.47
C GLY A 145 -32.27 -3.34 20.24
N LYS A 146 -33.13 -2.99 21.21
CA LYS A 146 -34.13 -1.92 21.04
C LYS A 146 -33.59 -0.51 21.22
N THR A 147 -32.53 -0.33 22.01
CA THR A 147 -32.05 1.00 22.44
C THR A 147 -30.53 1.14 22.44
N GLY A 148 -29.79 0.05 22.22
CA GLY A 148 -28.35 0.07 22.21
C GLY A 148 -27.81 0.29 20.80
N THR A 149 -26.57 0.75 20.73
CA THR A 149 -25.75 0.75 19.52
C THR A 149 -24.36 0.23 19.89
N TYR A 150 -23.64 -0.25 18.90
CA TYR A 150 -22.21 -0.45 19.01
C TYR A 150 -21.53 0.14 17.77
N GLU A 151 -20.26 0.47 17.90
CA GLU A 151 -19.48 1.04 16.83
C GLU A 151 -18.32 0.10 16.49
N VAL A 152 -18.11 -0.12 15.20
CA VAL A 152 -16.99 -0.91 14.67
C VAL A 152 -16.26 -0.03 13.66
N ALA A 153 -14.94 -0.11 13.65
CA ALA A 153 -14.12 0.61 12.70
C ALA A 153 -13.46 -0.36 11.74
N TYR A 154 -13.38 0.02 10.48
CA TYR A 154 -12.69 -0.72 9.44
C TYR A 154 -11.65 0.18 8.79
N GLU A 155 -10.40 -0.28 8.71
CA GLU A 155 -9.41 0.35 7.84
C GLU A 155 -9.67 -0.09 6.39
N VAL A 156 -9.93 0.88 5.52
CA VAL A 156 -10.14 0.67 4.09
C VAL A 156 -8.99 1.30 3.32
N ILE A 157 -8.21 0.46 2.63
CA ILE A 157 -7.13 0.90 1.76
C ILE A 157 -7.64 0.95 0.33
N LEU A 158 -7.47 2.11 -0.32
CA LEU A 158 -7.85 2.32 -1.72
C LEU A 158 -6.62 2.59 -2.59
N ALA A 159 -6.68 2.13 -3.84
CA ALA A 159 -5.67 2.39 -4.85
C ALA A 159 -6.34 2.92 -6.13
N LYS A 160 -5.67 3.82 -6.84
CA LYS A 160 -6.14 4.30 -8.14
C LYS A 160 -5.78 3.28 -9.23
N THR A 161 -6.77 2.73 -9.91
CA THR A 161 -6.62 1.78 -11.03
C THR A 161 -7.36 2.34 -12.23
N GLN A 162 -6.65 2.60 -13.35
CA GLN A 162 -7.26 3.18 -14.56
C GLN A 162 -8.08 4.45 -14.24
N ASP A 163 -7.48 5.38 -13.48
CA ASP A 163 -8.10 6.63 -13.01
C ASP A 163 -9.30 6.50 -12.06
N GLN A 164 -9.65 5.29 -11.63
CA GLN A 164 -10.73 5.04 -10.67
C GLN A 164 -10.18 4.58 -9.32
N TRP A 165 -10.70 5.16 -8.24
CA TRP A 165 -10.42 4.67 -6.90
C TRP A 165 -11.11 3.33 -6.67
N ARG A 166 -10.34 2.34 -6.22
CA ARG A 166 -10.84 0.99 -5.95
C ARG A 166 -10.28 0.49 -4.63
N VAL A 167 -11.13 -0.21 -3.88
CA VAL A 167 -10.77 -0.84 -2.61
C VAL A 167 -9.81 -2.00 -2.88
N LYS A 168 -8.68 -1.95 -2.16
CA LYS A 168 -7.59 -2.90 -2.24
C LYS A 168 -7.57 -3.84 -1.03
N ALA A 169 -8.00 -3.37 0.13
CA ALA A 169 -8.11 -4.18 1.34
C ALA A 169 -9.09 -3.53 2.31
N VAL A 170 -9.74 -4.37 3.12
CA VAL A 170 -10.48 -3.95 4.31
C VAL A 170 -10.03 -4.79 5.50
N THR A 171 -9.76 -4.14 6.62
CA THR A 171 -9.39 -4.79 7.88
C THR A 171 -10.30 -4.25 8.98
N GLU A 172 -10.91 -5.13 9.77
CA GLU A 172 -11.61 -4.70 10.98
C GLU A 172 -10.57 -4.25 12.02
N ASN A 173 -10.71 -3.03 12.52
CA ASN A 173 -9.90 -2.53 13.62
C ASN A 173 -10.60 -2.85 14.94
N GLU A 174 -10.02 -3.76 15.71
CA GLU A 174 -10.43 -3.95 17.09
C GLU A 174 -9.89 -2.80 17.95
N TYR A 175 -10.78 -1.95 18.47
CA TYR A 175 -10.46 -0.98 19.51
C TYR A 175 -10.87 -1.54 20.87
N PRO A 176 -9.97 -2.24 21.60
CA PRO A 176 -10.31 -2.91 22.85
C PRO A 176 -10.79 -1.94 23.94
N GLU A 177 -10.40 -0.67 23.85
CA GLU A 177 -10.80 0.41 24.77
C GLU A 177 -12.24 0.93 24.62
N LEU A 178 -12.99 0.44 23.62
CA LEU A 178 -14.41 0.76 23.45
C LEU A 178 -15.34 -0.41 23.84
N ARG A 179 -14.77 -1.54 24.32
CA ARG A 179 -15.52 -2.69 24.86
C ARG A 179 -15.75 -2.51 26.37
N ASP A 180 -16.52 -1.49 26.75
CA ASP A 180 -17.05 -1.33 28.12
C ASP A 180 -18.52 -1.81 28.21
#